data_AF-A0A4R5BHZ0-F1
#
_entry.id   AF-A0A4R5BHZ0-F1
#
_cell.length_a   1.000
_cell.length_b   1.000
_cell.length_c   1.000
_cell.angle_alpha   90.00
_cell.angle_beta   90.00
_cell.angle_gamma   90.00
#
_symmetry.space_group_name_H-M   'P 1'
#
loop_
_entity.id
_entity.type
_entity.pdbx_description
1 polymer ?
#
loop_
_entity_poly.entity_id
_entity_poly.type
_entity_poly.pdbx_seq_one_letter_code
_entity_poly.pdbx_strand_id
1 'polypeptide(L)' 'MKNARTAGIERDFPAWMVWMSGQGTYWGAVRRDPKSKLAPTVIADSEADLRAALAAQPCSGQLSQ' A
#
# COMPACT_ATOMS: atom_id res chain seq x y z
N MET A 1 -7.60 -11.15 -14.00
CA MET A 1 -6.62 -10.22 -14.60
C MET A 1 -6.23 -9.21 -13.54
N LYS A 2 -4.92 -8.95 -13.34
CA LYS A 2 -4.46 -7.99 -12.32
C LYS A 2 -4.68 -6.56 -12.84
N ASN A 3 -5.32 -5.71 -12.03
CA ASN A 3 -5.64 -4.33 -12.44
C ASN A 3 -4.35 -3.53 -12.68
N ALA A 4 -4.19 -2.95 -13.87
CA ALA A 4 -3.02 -2.12 -14.20
C ALA A 4 -2.83 -0.95 -13.20
N ARG A 5 -3.94 -0.46 -12.65
CA ARG A 5 -3.97 0.59 -11.63
C ARG A 5 -3.25 0.21 -10.33
N THR A 6 -3.46 -0.99 -9.80
CA THR A 6 -2.78 -1.41 -8.56
C THR A 6 -1.32 -1.78 -8.81
N ALA A 7 -0.99 -2.27 -10.01
CA ALA A 7 0.38 -2.62 -10.39
C ALA A 7 1.33 -1.39 -10.40
N GLY A 8 0.84 -0.21 -10.77
CA GLY A 8 1.63 1.03 -10.70
C GLY A 8 2.03 1.38 -9.27
N ILE A 9 1.07 1.33 -8.35
CA ILE A 9 1.30 1.65 -6.93
C ILE A 9 2.25 0.63 -6.30
N GLU A 10 2.10 -0.67 -6.59
CA GLU A 10 3.02 -1.69 -6.06
C GLU A 10 4.46 -1.53 -6.59
N ARG A 11 4.64 -0.94 -7.78
CA ARG A 11 5.98 -0.63 -8.30
C ARG A 11 6.61 0.52 -7.53
N ASP A 12 5.83 1.54 -7.19
CA ASP A 12 6.28 2.69 -6.41
C ASP A 12 6.47 2.34 -4.91
N PHE A 13 5.69 1.38 -4.40
CA PHE A 13 5.66 0.95 -2.99
C PHE A 13 5.82 -0.58 -2.86
N PRO A 14 7.00 -1.15 -3.10
CA PRO A 14 7.19 -2.60 -3.23
C PRO A 14 6.98 -3.40 -1.93
N ALA A 15 7.04 -2.74 -0.77
CA ALA A 15 6.74 -3.35 0.53
C ALA A 15 5.24 -3.63 0.73
N TRP A 16 4.40 -3.18 -0.18
CA TRP A 16 2.95 -3.23 -0.09
C TRP A 16 2.35 -4.09 -1.20
N MET A 17 1.22 -4.70 -0.89
CA MET A 17 0.35 -5.39 -1.84
C MET A 17 -0.96 -4.62 -1.89
N VAL A 18 -1.34 -4.17 -3.08
CA VAL A 18 -2.43 -3.21 -3.26
C VAL A 18 -3.61 -3.89 -3.93
N TRP A 19 -4.78 -3.64 -3.38
CA TRP A 19 -6.07 -4.11 -3.88
C TRP A 19 -7.07 -2.96 -3.94
N MET A 20 -8.14 -3.16 -4.69
CA MET A 20 -9.24 -2.21 -4.83
C MET A 20 -10.53 -3.00 -4.62
N SER A 21 -11.49 -2.43 -3.91
CA SER A 21 -12.83 -3.01 -3.79
C SER A 21 -13.44 -3.21 -5.18
N GLY A 22 -14.23 -4.27 -5.38
CA GLY A 22 -14.77 -4.65 -6.69
C GLY A 22 -15.65 -3.58 -7.37
N GLN A 23 -16.17 -2.61 -6.61
CA GLN A 23 -16.92 -1.46 -7.13
C GLN A 23 -16.05 -0.20 -7.34
N GLY A 24 -14.74 -0.29 -7.11
CA GLY A 24 -13.82 0.86 -7.18
C GLY A 24 -13.97 1.87 -6.05
N THR A 25 -14.80 1.57 -5.04
CA THR A 25 -15.18 2.49 -3.96
C THR A 25 -14.04 2.75 -2.98
N TYR A 26 -13.16 1.77 -2.78
CA TYR A 26 -12.07 1.87 -1.81
C TYR A 26 -10.80 1.24 -2.35
N TRP A 27 -9.68 1.80 -1.92
CA TRP A 27 -8.33 1.32 -2.15
C TRP A 27 -7.77 0.75 -0.85
N GLY A 28 -7.14 -0.41 -0.94
CA GLY A 28 -6.53 -1.06 0.20
C GLY A 28 -5.10 -1.47 -0.10
N ALA A 29 -4.24 -1.39 0.90
CA ALA A 29 -2.88 -1.89 0.82
C ALA A 29 -2.55 -2.67 2.08
N VAL A 30 -1.94 -3.85 1.92
CA VAL A 30 -1.45 -4.66 3.04
C VAL A 30 0.06 -4.79 2.94
N ARG A 31 0.75 -4.83 4.09
CA ARG A 31 2.19 -5.08 4.09
C ARG A 31 2.47 -6.49 3.60
N ARG A 32 3.49 -6.62 2.77
CA ARG A 32 4.00 -7.94 2.32
C ARG A 32 4.78 -8.66 3.41
N ASP A 33 5.42 -7.92 4.31
CA ASP A 33 6.16 -8.48 5.43
C ASP A 33 5.24 -8.64 6.65
N PRO A 34 4.87 -9.88 7.03
CA PRO A 34 3.98 -10.14 8.16
C PRO A 34 4.68 -9.99 9.53
N LYS A 35 6.01 -9.84 9.56
CA LYS A 35 6.81 -9.63 10.78
C LYS A 35 7.02 -8.16 11.11
N SER A 36 6.56 -7.25 10.24
CA SER A 36 6.65 -5.81 10.45
C SER A 36 5.77 -5.36 11.62
N LYS A 37 6.31 -4.52 12.50
CA LYS A 37 5.56 -3.91 13.63
C LYS A 37 4.68 -2.73 13.22
N LEU A 38 4.64 -2.41 11.93
CA LEU A 38 3.91 -1.25 11.38
C LEU A 38 2.49 -1.64 10.98
N ALA A 39 1.65 -0.64 10.70
CA ALA A 39 0.25 -0.86 10.36
C ALA A 39 0.13 -1.92 9.24
N PRO A 40 -0.56 -3.04 9.49
CA PRO A 40 -0.59 -4.17 8.57
C PRO A 40 -1.43 -3.86 7.33
N THR A 41 -2.39 -2.94 7.45
CA THR A 41 -3.36 -2.59 6.42
C THR A 41 -3.61 -1.08 6.42
N VAL A 42 -3.69 -0.50 5.23
CA VAL A 42 -4.13 0.88 4.95
C VAL A 42 -5.36 0.78 4.05
N ILE A 43 -6.40 1.55 4.36
CA ILE A 43 -7.60 1.70 3.52
C ILE A 43 -7.79 3.18 3.25
N ALA A 44 -8.11 3.52 2.00
CA ALA A 44 -8.30 4.89 1.54
C ALA A 44 -9.45 4.97 0.52
N ASP A 45 -10.09 6.13 0.44
CA ASP A 45 -11.21 6.36 -0.48
C ASP A 45 -10.74 6.65 -1.92
N SER A 46 -9.46 6.97 -2.11
CA SER A 46 -8.88 7.27 -3.41
C SER A 46 -7.45 6.75 -3.58
N GLU A 47 -6.98 6.68 -4.83
CA GLU A 47 -5.59 6.33 -5.17
C GLU A 47 -4.60 7.33 -4.56
N ALA A 48 -4.92 8.62 -4.61
CA ALA A 48 -4.06 9.68 -4.11
C ALA A 48 -3.90 9.60 -2.59
N ASP A 49 -5.01 9.38 -1.87
CA ASP A 49 -5.01 9.21 -0.42
C ASP A 49 -4.25 7.95 -0.02
N LEU A 50 -4.41 6.85 -0.77
CA LEU A 50 -3.62 5.64 -0.57
C LEU A 50 -2.13 5.94 -0.72
N ARG A 51 -1.71 6.58 -1.81
CA ARG A 51 -0.30 6.92 -2.04
C ARG A 51 0.27 7.83 -0.95
N ALA A 52 -0.49 8.83 -0.51
CA ALA A 52 -0.09 9.72 0.58
C ALA A 52 0.10 8.94 1.89
N ALA A 53 -0.84 8.05 2.22
CA ALA A 53 -0.74 7.19 3.40
C ALA A 53 0.45 6.22 3.30
N LEU A 54 0.70 5.62 2.14
CA LEU A 54 1.85 4.75 1.91
C LEU A 54 3.19 5.48 2.01
N ALA A 55 3.27 6.72 1.51
CA ALA A 55 4.46 7.56 1.61
C ALA A 55 4.74 8.06 3.03
N ALA A 56 3.70 8.25 3.84
CA ALA A 56 3.83 8.63 5.24
C ALA A 56 4.25 7.45 6.15
N GLN A 57 4.09 6.21 5.69
CA GLN A 57 4.54 5.04 6.43
C GLN A 57 6.07 4.94 6.37
N PRO A 58 6.74 4.63 7.49
CA PRO A 58 8.16 4.36 7.43
C PRO A 58 8.39 3.15 6.51
N CYS A 59 9.09 3.41 5.40
CA CYS A 59 9.66 2.36 4.56
C CYS A 59 10.59 1.56 5.46
N SER A 60 10.19 0.34 5.79
CA SER A 60 11.05 -0.63 6.44
C SER A 60 12.30 -0.79 5.57
N GLY A 61 13.35 -0.08 5.97
CA GLY A 61 14.52 0.25 5.17
C GLY A 61 15.42 1.24 5.89
N GLN A 62 14.86 2.16 6.70
CA GLN A 62 15.65 2.89 7.69
C GLN A 62 15.66 2.10 9.01
N LEU A 63 16.42 1.00 9.02
CA LEU A 63 17.10 0.59 10.25
C LEU A 63 17.96 1.79 10.63
N SER A 64 17.58 2.49 11.69
CA SER A 64 18.46 3.48 12.32
C SER A 64 19.83 2.83 12.52
N GLN A 65 20.87 3.46 11.96
CA GLN A 65 22.25 3.21 12.33
C GLN A 65 22.47 3.54 13.81
#